data_AF-A0A4D4L3I5-F1
#
_entry.id   AF-A0A4D4L3I5-F1
#
_cell.length_a   1.000
_cell.length_b   1.000
_cell.length_c   1.000
_cell.angle_alpha   90.00
_cell.angle_beta   90.00
_cell.angle_gamma   90.00
#
_symmetry.space_group_name_H-M   'P 1'
#
loop_
_entity.id
_entity.type
_entity.pdbx_description
1 polymer ?
#
loop_
_entity_poly.entity_id
_entity_poly.type
_entity_poly.pdbx_seq_one_letter_code
_entity_poly.pdbx_strand_id
1 'polypeptide(L)'
;MEADWVVLTPADGPGVQLSLGRSETPVQEHPRIHLDLYAGDAADQAAEVERLVSLGARRVDWDLYPDDADFVVLADPDGNRFCVIDTGAHGGP
;
A
#
# COMPACT_ATOMS: atom_id res chain seq x y z
N MET A 1 27.56 7.07 10.96
CA MET A 1 26.21 7.54 10.62
C MET A 1 25.34 6.32 10.58
N GLU A 2 24.35 6.21 11.48
CA GLU A 2 23.26 5.26 11.26
C GLU A 2 22.59 5.63 9.93
N ALA A 3 22.18 4.63 9.17
CA ALA A 3 21.45 4.88 7.94
C ALA A 3 20.04 5.35 8.31
N ASP A 4 19.67 6.58 7.96
CA ASP A 4 18.30 7.09 8.06
C ASP A 4 17.36 6.47 7.00
N TRP A 5 17.66 5.25 6.56
CA TRP A 5 16.91 4.53 5.54
C TRP A 5 17.03 3.02 5.73
N VAL A 6 16.01 2.31 5.25
CA VAL A 6 15.95 0.84 5.20
C VAL A 6 15.53 0.40 3.80
N VAL A 7 16.08 -0.69 3.29
CA VAL A 7 15.59 -1.31 2.05
C VAL A 7 14.79 -2.55 2.40
N LEU A 8 13.52 -2.55 2.01
CA LEU A 8 12.68 -3.73 1.97
C LEU A 8 13.09 -4.56 0.75
N THR A 9 13.52 -5.78 1.00
CA THR A 9 13.81 -6.77 -0.04
C THR A 9 12.67 -7.77 -0.14
N PRO A 10 12.42 -8.35 -1.32
CA PRO A 10 11.50 -9.48 -1.45
C PRO A 10 11.83 -10.56 -0.43
N ALA A 11 10.80 -11.10 0.24
CA ALA A 11 10.98 -12.16 1.22
C ALA A 11 11.52 -13.44 0.57
N ASP A 12 11.05 -13.74 -0.65
CA ASP A 12 11.41 -14.90 -1.44
C ASP A 12 11.61 -14.53 -2.92
N GLY A 13 12.58 -15.17 -3.58
CA GLY A 13 12.79 -15.07 -5.03
C GLY A 13 13.23 -13.68 -5.54
N PRO A 14 13.21 -13.46 -6.87
CA PRO A 14 13.45 -12.15 -7.46
C PRO A 14 12.21 -11.25 -7.32
N GLY A 15 12.40 -9.97 -7.01
CA GLY A 15 11.30 -9.01 -6.89
C GLY A 15 11.77 -7.57 -6.74
N VAL A 16 10.81 -6.65 -6.64
CA VAL A 16 11.07 -5.21 -6.47
C VAL A 16 11.58 -4.93 -5.06
N GLN A 17 12.64 -4.14 -4.96
CA GLN A 17 13.15 -3.61 -3.69
C GLN A 17 12.59 -2.21 -3.46
N LEU A 18 12.25 -1.89 -2.22
CA LEU A 18 11.74 -0.57 -1.84
C LEU A 18 12.67 0.05 -0.79
N SER A 19 13.29 1.18 -1.11
CA SER A 19 14.06 1.97 -0.14
C SER A 19 13.16 2.97 0.56
N LEU A 20 13.12 2.92 1.88
CA LEU A 20 12.35 3.81 2.74
C LEU A 20 13.33 4.69 3.53
N GLY A 21 13.30 6.00 3.29
CA GLY A 21 14.07 6.98 4.05
C GLY A 21 13.20 7.69 5.08
N ARG A 22 13.74 8.00 6.25
CA ARG A 22 13.07 8.82 7.24
C ARG A 22 12.94 10.24 6.72
N SER A 23 11.70 10.73 6.60
CA SER A 23 11.39 12.11 6.25
C SER A 23 11.17 12.95 7.50
N GLU A 24 11.73 14.16 7.53
CA GLU A 24 11.38 15.19 8.52
C GLU A 24 10.21 16.07 8.04
N THR A 25 9.82 15.95 6.77
CA THR A 25 8.67 16.68 6.21
C THR A 25 7.37 15.94 6.55
N PRO A 26 6.31 16.64 6.98
CA PRO A 26 5.01 16.03 7.24
C PRO A 26 4.43 15.32 6.01
N VAL A 27 3.65 14.26 6.25
CA VAL A 27 2.86 13.60 5.20
C VAL A 27 1.90 14.61 4.56
N GLN A 28 1.85 14.59 3.23
CA GLN A 28 0.90 15.39 2.47
C GLN A 28 -0.45 14.67 2.42
N GLU A 29 -1.54 15.42 2.56
CA GLU A 29 -2.89 14.87 2.40
C GLU A 29 -3.12 14.32 0.99
N HIS A 30 -2.59 15.01 -0.03
CA HIS A 30 -2.67 14.60 -1.43
C HIS A 30 -1.26 14.44 -2.01
N PRO A 31 -0.59 13.31 -1.72
CA PRO A 31 0.76 13.07 -2.21
C PRO A 31 0.75 12.91 -3.73
N ARG A 32 1.78 13.41 -4.41
CA ARG A 32 1.94 13.22 -5.87
C ARG A 32 2.44 11.81 -6.25
N ILE A 33 2.71 10.98 -5.26
CA ILE A 33 3.17 9.61 -5.43
C ILE A 33 2.06 8.71 -4.91
N HIS A 34 1.77 7.66 -5.66
CA HIS A 34 0.84 6.61 -5.29
C HIS A 34 1.59 5.29 -5.21
N LEU A 35 1.42 4.56 -4.10
CA LEU A 35 1.99 3.23 -3.91
C LEU A 35 0.85 2.22 -3.97
N ASP A 36 0.96 1.29 -4.91
CA ASP A 36 -0.01 0.22 -5.12
C ASP A 36 0.62 -1.13 -4.78
N LEU A 37 -0.02 -1.88 -3.89
CA LEU A 37 0.33 -3.25 -3.54
C LEU A 37 -0.69 -4.18 -4.19
N TYR A 38 -0.23 -5.11 -5.02
CA TYR A 38 -1.10 -5.94 -5.85
C TYR A 38 -1.35 -7.28 -5.14
N ALA A 39 -2.63 -7.62 -4.96
CA ALA A 39 -3.11 -8.89 -4.46
C ALA A 39 -3.75 -9.69 -5.62
N GLY A 40 -3.60 -11.01 -5.57
CA GLY A 40 -3.91 -11.88 -6.71
C GLY A 40 -5.38 -11.89 -7.12
N ASP A 41 -6.28 -11.81 -6.13
CA ASP A 41 -7.73 -11.76 -6.32
C ASP A 41 -8.42 -11.03 -5.15
N ALA A 42 -9.75 -10.91 -5.20
CA ALA A 42 -10.55 -10.27 -4.14
C ALA A 42 -10.38 -10.92 -2.75
N ALA A 43 -10.17 -12.24 -2.68
CA ALA A 43 -10.01 -12.93 -1.41
C ALA A 43 -8.63 -12.64 -0.82
N ASP A 44 -7.59 -12.63 -1.66
CA ASP A 44 -6.24 -12.21 -1.30
C ASP A 44 -6.19 -10.73 -0.88
N GLN A 45 -6.86 -9.84 -1.62
CA GLN A 45 -6.99 -8.43 -1.25
C GLN A 45 -7.61 -8.27 0.14
N ALA A 46 -8.71 -8.97 0.43
CA ALA A 46 -9.34 -8.93 1.73
C ALA A 46 -8.41 -9.45 2.85
N ALA A 47 -7.70 -10.55 2.60
CA ALA A 47 -6.74 -11.11 3.55
C ALA A 47 -5.57 -10.15 3.82
N GLU A 48 -5.02 -9.53 2.78
CA GLU A 48 -3.91 -8.57 2.90
C GLU A 48 -4.35 -7.28 3.58
N VAL A 49 -5.55 -6.78 3.29
CA VAL A 49 -6.11 -5.63 4.02
C VAL A 49 -6.23 -5.94 5.51
N GLU A 50 -6.78 -7.09 5.90
CA GLU A 50 -6.87 -7.48 7.31
C GLU A 50 -5.49 -7.65 7.95
N ARG A 51 -4.54 -8.28 7.24
CA ARG A 51 -3.16 -8.44 7.71
C ARG A 51 -2.49 -7.08 7.95
N LEU A 52 -2.60 -6.15 7.00
CA LEU A 52 -2.02 -4.81 7.12
C LEU A 52 -2.66 -4.00 8.24
N VAL A 53 -3.98 -4.10 8.40
CA VAL A 53 -4.68 -3.47 9.53
C VAL A 53 -4.23 -4.04 10.87
N SER A 54 -4.02 -5.36 10.96
CA SER A 54 -3.47 -5.99 12.16
C SER A 54 -2.04 -5.53 12.51
N LEU A 55 -1.30 -5.06 11.50
CA LEU A 55 0.04 -4.48 11.65
C LEU A 55 0.02 -2.97 11.95
N GLY A 56 -1.16 -2.36 12.05
CA GLY A 56 -1.33 -0.96 12.43
C GLY A 56 -1.72 -0.01 11.29
N ALA A 57 -1.90 -0.52 10.06
CA ALA A 57 -2.52 0.29 9.02
C ALA A 57 -3.99 0.59 9.36
N ARG A 58 -4.52 1.68 8.82
CA ARG A 58 -5.92 2.09 8.99
C ARG A 58 -6.62 2.20 7.65
N ARG A 59 -7.88 1.77 7.59
CA ARG A 59 -8.76 2.08 6.46
C ARG A 59 -8.96 3.59 6.38
N VAL A 60 -8.84 4.15 5.18
CA VAL A 60 -9.10 5.55 4.92
C VAL A 60 -10.53 5.68 4.44
N ASP A 61 -11.29 6.58 5.05
CA ASP A 61 -12.55 7.05 4.48
C ASP A 61 -12.21 7.87 3.24
N TRP A 62 -12.38 7.26 2.07
CA TRP A 62 -11.98 7.80 0.78
C TRP A 62 -13.23 8.04 -0.05
N ASP A 63 -13.54 9.31 -0.29
CA ASP A 63 -14.76 9.76 -0.96
C ASP A 63 -14.64 9.72 -2.50
N LEU A 64 -13.43 9.49 -3.02
CA LEU A 64 -13.14 9.44 -4.46
C LEU A 64 -13.02 8.01 -5.00
N TYR A 65 -13.69 7.03 -4.38
CA TYR A 65 -13.79 5.70 -4.99
C TYR A 65 -14.66 5.75 -6.25
N PRO A 66 -14.22 5.15 -7.38
CA PRO A 66 -15.12 4.85 -8.48
C PRO A 66 -16.11 3.74 -8.10
N ASP A 67 -17.24 3.64 -8.82
CA ASP A 67 -18.30 2.65 -8.55
C ASP A 67 -17.79 1.19 -8.69
N ASP A 68 -16.76 0.98 -9.51
CA ASP A 68 -16.11 -0.29 -9.82
C ASP A 68 -14.68 -0.38 -9.29
N ALA A 69 -14.39 0.30 -8.18
CA ALA A 69 -13.07 0.27 -7.55
C ALA A 69 -12.58 -1.16 -7.27
N ASP A 70 -11.42 -1.49 -7.80
CA ASP A 70 -10.68 -2.72 -7.53
C ASP A 70 -9.64 -2.54 -6.43
N PHE A 71 -9.66 -1.42 -5.71
CA PHE A 71 -8.66 -1.09 -4.71
C PHE A 71 -9.25 -0.69 -3.37
N VAL A 72 -8.48 -0.94 -2.31
CA VAL A 72 -8.76 -0.46 -0.96
C VAL A 72 -7.65 0.49 -0.52
N VAL A 73 -8.02 1.74 -0.20
CA VAL A 73 -7.11 2.75 0.32
C VAL A 73 -6.87 2.54 1.81
N LEU A 74 -5.61 2.33 2.18
CA LEU A 74 -5.14 2.28 3.55
C LEU A 74 -4.16 3.44 3.82
N ALA A 75 -3.97 3.75 5.09
CA ALA A 75 -2.86 4.57 5.55
C ALA A 75 -2.02 3.78 6.55
N ASP A 76 -0.70 3.87 6.43
CA ASP A 76 0.22 3.29 7.41
C ASP A 76 0.16 4.05 8.76
N PRO A 77 0.88 3.59 9.80
CA PRO A 77 0.91 4.27 11.11
C PRO A 77 1.39 5.74 11.08
N ASP A 78 2.21 6.11 10.09
CA ASP A 78 2.71 7.47 9.90
C ASP A 78 1.76 8.33 9.04
N GLY A 79 0.70 7.72 8.49
CA GLY A 79 -0.33 8.37 7.70
C GLY A 79 -0.09 8.33 6.19
N ASN A 80 0.95 7.65 5.70
CA ASN A 80 1.20 7.50 4.26
C ASN A 80 0.10 6.65 3.63
N ARG A 81 -0.55 7.19 2.58
CA ARG A 81 -1.63 6.51 1.87
C ARG A 81 -1.08 5.58 0.79
N PHE A 82 -1.69 4.41 0.67
CA PHE A 82 -1.38 3.41 -0.36
C PHE A 82 -2.63 2.58 -0.66
N CYS A 83 -2.65 1.92 -1.81
CA CYS A 83 -3.74 1.04 -2.20
C CYS A 83 -3.34 -0.43 -2.17
N VAL A 84 -4.31 -1.29 -1.84
CA VAL A 84 -4.23 -2.73 -2.10
C VAL A 84 -5.14 -3.03 -3.27
N ILE A 85 -4.59 -3.51 -4.40
CA ILE A 85 -5.30 -3.72 -5.67
C ILE A 85 -5.70 -5.20 -5.80
N ASP A 86 -6.93 -5.47 -6.21
CA ASP A 86 -7.41 -6.79 -6.64
C ASP A 86 -7.13 -6.97 -8.13
N THR A 87 -6.15 -7.81 -8.48
CA THR A 87 -5.83 -8.09 -9.89
C THR A 87 -6.81 -9.05 -10.58
N GLY A 88 -7.72 -9.66 -9.85
CA GLY A 88 -8.75 -10.55 -10.37
C GLY A 88 -9.99 -9.82 -10.88
N ALA A 89 -10.25 -8.59 -10.41
CA ALA A 89 -11.42 -7.78 -10.79
C ALA A 89 -11.34 -7.23 -12.23
N HIS A 90 -10.16 -6.77 -12.64
CA HIS A 90 -9.89 -6.35 -13.99
C HIS A 90 -9.13 -7.45 -14.71
N GLY A 91 -9.83 -8.24 -15.52
CA GLY A 91 -9.16 -9.11 -16.48
C GLY A 91 -8.31 -8.29 -17.45
N GLY A 92 -7.03 -8.09 -17.14
CA GLY A 92 -5.98 -7.87 -18.13
C GLY A 92 -4.78 -7.03 -17.66
N PRO A 93 -3.60 -7.19 -18.31
CA PRO A 93 -3.19 -8.23 -19.28
C PRO A 93 -2.68 -9.53 -18.65
#